data_AF-A0A1R2BQG4-F1
#
_entry.id   AF-A0A1R2BQG4-F1
#
_cell.length_a   1.000
_cell.length_b   1.000
_cell.length_c   1.000
_cell.angle_alpha   90.00
_cell.angle_beta   90.00
_cell.angle_gamma   90.00
#
_symmetry.space_group_name_H-M   'P 1'
#
loop_
_entity.id
_entity.type
_entity.pdbx_description
1 polymer ?
#
loop_
_entity_poly.entity_id
_entity_poly.type
_entity_poly.pdbx_seq_one_letter_code
_entity_poly.pdbx_strand_id
1 'polypeptide(L)'
;MYFIFIYVQFSLACPLDNCEICLTDPFPMCINCLPGYKRDLISGCLPISNPSPISNIENCMTYSTTNNCVKCIKGYNLLQDRCYPQCPKDCLCFYPNICLQNSRNTEDCENQRCDSCNKNNCLTCKNNYTFGINGNCLTCGIENCVKCIEDDICGKCNDNYRLHDGICVKCRDANCRECINNSEICDICLNGYTLTENICENGCLDENCKQCSNSANICEVCADGHKVENGFCCPLNCKSCNSTKGTCYYCENEYVLDQENNYCIKCPKNCKTCSNSKKCTKCLSGFELDGDSKCRQTYVGSNVVSIIIPVIVGVVLILITCMIIYHIKKRSNFTQGGNKQRISYQQVQNFEGPQSQEISHINDRSSIALNSSPSNEAPLQIVELDNIENVIPQIVYPPDTINYLTFTSVALVVPLDENLSYFGCKFCKFCHGNFINDGDTRILPCGHAYHGRCIYENMVVRNRKKCLYCNKKYS
;
A
#
# COMPACT_ATOMS: atom_id res chain seq x y z
N MET A 1 -19.11 -51.74 11.50
CA MET A 1 -19.24 -51.86 10.04
C MET A 1 -20.22 -50.79 9.58
N TYR A 2 -19.78 -49.80 8.82
CA TYR A 2 -20.65 -48.79 8.20
C TYR A 2 -20.14 -48.56 6.78
N PHE A 3 -20.92 -48.98 5.79
CA PHE A 3 -20.61 -48.76 4.38
C PHE A 3 -21.24 -47.43 3.95
N ILE A 4 -20.43 -46.46 3.55
CA ILE A 4 -20.92 -45.26 2.86
C ILE A 4 -21.11 -45.63 1.39
N PHE A 5 -22.32 -46.07 1.04
CA PHE A 5 -22.73 -46.27 -0.34
C PHE A 5 -22.96 -44.91 -1.01
N ILE A 6 -21.97 -44.41 -1.73
CA ILE A 6 -22.15 -43.29 -2.66
C ILE A 6 -22.83 -43.86 -3.92
N TYR A 7 -24.14 -43.64 -4.04
CA TYR A 7 -24.92 -44.05 -5.21
C TYR A 7 -24.64 -43.10 -6.39
N VAL A 8 -23.58 -43.39 -7.15
CA VAL A 8 -23.30 -42.65 -8.40
C VAL A 8 -24.24 -43.14 -9.50
N GLN A 9 -25.20 -42.30 -9.89
CA GLN A 9 -26.09 -42.53 -11.04
C GLN A 9 -25.31 -42.36 -12.36
N PHE A 10 -24.60 -43.41 -12.76
CA PHE A 10 -23.99 -43.51 -14.09
C PHE A 10 -25.07 -43.79 -15.16
N SER A 11 -25.68 -42.75 -15.75
CA SER A 11 -26.27 -42.76 -17.10
C SER A 11 -26.87 -41.40 -17.51
N LEU A 12 -26.04 -40.47 -17.97
CA LEU A 12 -26.39 -39.34 -18.84
C LEU A 12 -25.09 -38.83 -19.47
N ALA A 13 -25.12 -38.38 -20.72
CA ALA A 13 -23.92 -37.87 -21.39
C ALA A 13 -23.47 -36.55 -20.73
N CYS A 14 -22.16 -36.36 -20.55
CA CYS A 14 -21.65 -35.14 -19.93
C CYS A 14 -21.89 -33.92 -20.85
N PRO A 15 -22.48 -32.81 -20.35
CA PRO A 15 -22.77 -31.62 -21.16
C PRO A 15 -21.54 -30.68 -21.33
N LEU A 16 -20.33 -31.15 -21.01
CA LEU A 16 -19.08 -30.42 -21.22
C LEU A 16 -18.29 -31.06 -22.35
N ASP A 17 -17.98 -30.26 -23.38
CA ASP A 17 -17.15 -30.70 -24.50
C ASP A 17 -15.81 -31.24 -24.02
N ASN A 18 -15.39 -32.35 -24.65
CA ASN A 18 -14.13 -33.04 -24.37
C ASN A 18 -13.97 -33.51 -22.92
N CYS A 19 -15.06 -33.79 -22.21
CA CYS A 19 -15.05 -34.37 -20.87
C CYS A 19 -15.30 -35.89 -20.88
N GLU A 20 -14.45 -36.66 -20.19
CA GLU A 20 -14.60 -38.11 -19.99
C GLU A 20 -15.61 -38.43 -18.88
N ILE A 21 -15.52 -37.72 -17.74
CA ILE A 21 -16.40 -37.89 -16.58
C ILE A 21 -16.63 -36.53 -15.92
N CYS A 22 -17.88 -36.15 -15.67
CA CYS A 22 -18.24 -34.99 -14.85
C CYS A 22 -19.14 -35.37 -13.67
N LEU A 23 -19.08 -34.58 -12.59
CA LEU A 23 -20.22 -34.49 -11.66
C LEU A 23 -21.28 -33.62 -12.34
N THR A 24 -22.55 -34.00 -12.26
CA THR A 24 -23.69 -33.26 -12.84
C THR A 24 -24.47 -32.44 -11.80
N ASP A 25 -24.19 -32.64 -10.51
CA ASP A 25 -24.84 -32.02 -9.36
C ASP A 25 -23.73 -31.57 -8.38
N PRO A 26 -23.72 -30.31 -7.89
CA PRO A 26 -24.69 -29.24 -8.18
C PRO A 26 -24.50 -28.56 -9.54
N PHE A 27 -23.36 -28.77 -10.22
CA PHE A 27 -23.07 -28.20 -11.54
C PHE A 27 -22.28 -29.19 -12.39
N PRO A 28 -22.45 -29.20 -13.72
CA PRO A 28 -21.57 -29.93 -14.62
C PRO A 28 -20.13 -29.43 -14.46
N MET A 29 -19.29 -30.24 -13.81
CA MET A 29 -17.86 -29.95 -13.63
C MET A 29 -17.03 -31.13 -14.12
N CYS A 30 -16.11 -30.89 -15.05
CA CYS A 30 -15.32 -31.97 -15.61
C CYS A 30 -14.27 -32.46 -14.59
N ILE A 31 -14.41 -33.73 -14.19
CA ILE A 31 -13.46 -34.39 -13.31
C ILE A 31 -12.24 -34.81 -14.12
N ASN A 32 -12.45 -35.48 -15.25
CA ASN A 32 -11.41 -35.96 -16.16
C ASN A 32 -11.72 -35.49 -17.58
N CYS A 33 -10.82 -34.73 -18.22
CA CYS A 33 -10.92 -34.42 -19.64
C CYS A 33 -10.55 -35.65 -20.50
N LEU A 34 -11.04 -35.68 -21.74
CA LEU A 34 -10.56 -36.62 -22.74
C LEU A 34 -9.05 -36.43 -22.98
N PRO A 35 -8.31 -37.49 -23.35
CA PRO A 35 -6.87 -37.39 -23.55
C PRO A 35 -6.49 -36.38 -24.64
N GLY A 36 -5.44 -35.59 -24.39
CA GLY A 36 -5.04 -34.47 -25.25
C GLY A 36 -5.67 -33.11 -24.86
N TYR A 37 -6.62 -33.12 -23.92
CA TYR A 37 -7.20 -31.91 -23.31
C TYR A 37 -6.74 -31.79 -21.85
N LYS A 38 -6.58 -30.55 -21.39
CA LYS A 38 -6.31 -30.20 -19.98
C LYS A 38 -7.51 -29.47 -19.39
N ARG A 39 -7.68 -29.54 -18.08
CA ARG A 39 -8.75 -28.83 -17.37
C ARG A 39 -8.52 -27.33 -17.41
N ASP A 40 -9.61 -26.59 -17.60
CA ASP A 40 -9.66 -25.14 -17.46
C ASP A 40 -10.81 -24.75 -16.52
N LEU A 41 -10.58 -23.73 -15.69
CA LEU A 41 -11.52 -23.35 -14.64
C LEU A 41 -12.83 -22.75 -15.19
N ILE A 42 -12.74 -22.11 -16.37
CA ILE A 42 -13.83 -21.40 -17.06
C ILE A 42 -14.40 -22.29 -18.17
N SER A 43 -13.55 -22.83 -19.04
CA SER A 43 -13.93 -23.53 -20.27
C SER A 43 -14.02 -25.06 -20.14
N GLY A 44 -13.83 -25.62 -18.93
CA GLY A 44 -13.94 -27.06 -18.70
C GLY A 44 -12.71 -27.85 -19.17
N CYS A 45 -12.59 -28.08 -20.48
CA CYS A 45 -11.51 -28.87 -21.10
C CYS A 45 -10.97 -28.21 -22.37
N LEU A 46 -9.73 -27.71 -22.32
CA LEU A 46 -9.07 -27.03 -23.44
C LEU A 46 -7.98 -27.90 -24.08
N PRO A 47 -7.82 -27.89 -25.41
CA PRO A 47 -6.81 -28.69 -26.10
C PRO A 47 -5.39 -28.26 -25.72
N ILE A 48 -4.48 -29.23 -25.60
CA ILE A 48 -3.07 -28.99 -25.35
C ILE A 48 -2.39 -28.58 -26.67
N SER A 49 -1.71 -27.44 -26.70
CA SER A 49 -1.15 -26.81 -27.91
C SER A 49 0.04 -27.52 -28.57
N ASN A 50 0.43 -28.68 -28.06
CA ASN A 50 1.35 -29.64 -28.69
C ASN A 50 1.10 -31.04 -28.08
N PRO A 51 0.17 -31.84 -28.62
CA PRO A 51 -0.08 -33.19 -28.13
C PRO A 51 0.96 -34.16 -28.71
N SER A 52 1.82 -34.71 -27.86
CA SER A 52 2.64 -35.88 -28.23
C SER A 52 1.75 -37.07 -28.60
N PRO A 53 2.22 -38.07 -29.39
CA PRO A 53 1.43 -39.24 -29.81
C PRO A 53 1.01 -40.21 -28.69
N ILE A 54 1.24 -39.83 -27.43
CA ILE A 54 0.92 -40.59 -26.23
C ILE A 54 -0.12 -39.77 -25.47
N SER A 55 -1.28 -40.39 -25.20
CA SER A 55 -2.49 -39.71 -24.78
C SER A 55 -2.44 -39.34 -23.29
N ASN A 56 -1.64 -38.32 -22.97
CA ASN A 56 -1.26 -37.96 -21.60
C ASN A 56 -2.47 -37.67 -20.69
N ILE A 57 -2.48 -38.31 -19.53
CA ILE A 57 -3.47 -38.16 -18.46
C ILE A 57 -2.99 -37.04 -17.53
N GLU A 58 -3.82 -36.02 -17.32
CA GLU A 58 -3.44 -34.85 -16.51
C GLU A 58 -3.03 -35.25 -15.08
N ASN A 59 -1.96 -34.63 -14.56
CA ASN A 59 -1.37 -34.90 -13.24
C ASN A 59 -0.81 -36.33 -13.05
N CYS A 60 -0.73 -37.14 -14.11
CA CYS A 60 -0.01 -38.41 -14.09
C CYS A 60 1.51 -38.19 -14.19
N MET A 61 2.27 -38.97 -13.42
CA MET A 61 3.73 -38.95 -13.36
C MET A 61 4.38 -40.17 -14.03
N THR A 62 3.72 -41.34 -14.01
CA THR A 62 4.20 -42.55 -14.71
C THR A 62 3.04 -43.36 -15.29
N TYR A 63 3.21 -43.85 -16.52
CA TYR A 63 2.19 -44.56 -17.29
C TYR A 63 2.48 -46.06 -17.43
N SER A 64 1.44 -46.84 -17.76
CA SER A 64 1.57 -48.24 -18.19
C SER A 64 1.93 -48.35 -19.68
N THR A 65 2.24 -49.55 -20.14
CA THR A 65 2.38 -49.87 -21.57
C THR A 65 1.06 -49.74 -22.37
N THR A 66 -0.08 -49.68 -21.68
CA THR A 66 -1.41 -49.38 -22.26
C THR A 66 -1.81 -47.90 -22.10
N ASN A 67 -0.87 -47.05 -21.69
CA ASN A 67 -1.03 -45.62 -21.42
C ASN A 67 -2.06 -45.23 -20.33
N ASN A 68 -2.36 -46.16 -19.43
CA ASN A 68 -3.10 -45.90 -18.20
C ASN A 68 -2.18 -45.27 -17.14
N CYS A 69 -2.71 -44.46 -16.21
CA CYS A 69 -1.86 -43.88 -15.17
C CYS A 69 -1.54 -44.89 -14.07
N VAL A 70 -0.26 -44.99 -13.69
CA VAL A 70 0.23 -45.89 -12.62
C VAL A 70 0.65 -45.13 -11.37
N LYS A 71 0.95 -43.81 -11.49
CA LYS A 71 1.32 -42.96 -10.35
C LYS A 71 1.06 -41.49 -10.66
N CYS A 72 0.46 -40.77 -9.72
CA CYS A 72 0.18 -39.34 -9.83
C CYS A 72 1.28 -38.46 -9.21
N ILE A 73 1.26 -37.16 -9.51
CA ILE A 73 2.10 -36.15 -8.84
C ILE A 73 1.62 -35.89 -7.40
N LYS A 74 2.47 -35.28 -6.57
CA LYS A 74 2.17 -34.94 -5.16
C LYS A 74 0.90 -34.07 -5.08
N GLY A 75 -0.02 -34.43 -4.19
CA GLY A 75 -1.32 -33.78 -4.05
C GLY A 75 -2.46 -34.47 -4.81
N TYR A 76 -2.19 -35.53 -5.59
CA TYR A 76 -3.21 -36.30 -6.30
C TYR A 76 -3.19 -37.77 -5.92
N ASN A 77 -4.38 -38.37 -5.79
CA ASN A 77 -4.61 -39.79 -5.54
C ASN A 77 -4.84 -40.54 -6.87
N LEU A 78 -4.32 -41.76 -6.99
CA LEU A 78 -4.65 -42.65 -8.10
C LEU A 78 -5.96 -43.39 -7.79
N LEU A 79 -6.93 -43.30 -8.70
CA LEU A 79 -8.19 -44.04 -8.69
C LEU A 79 -8.52 -44.42 -10.15
N GLN A 80 -8.82 -45.69 -10.41
CA GLN A 80 -9.19 -46.20 -11.74
C GLN A 80 -8.31 -45.63 -12.88
N ASP A 81 -7.00 -45.73 -12.71
CA ASP A 81 -5.98 -45.30 -13.69
C ASP A 81 -6.04 -43.81 -14.10
N ARG A 82 -6.57 -42.96 -13.21
CA ARG A 82 -6.69 -41.49 -13.33
C ARG A 82 -6.28 -40.79 -12.02
N CYS A 83 -6.01 -39.48 -12.08
CA CYS A 83 -5.43 -38.70 -10.97
C CYS A 83 -6.37 -37.63 -10.41
N TYR A 84 -6.86 -37.86 -9.19
CA TYR A 84 -7.87 -37.04 -8.51
C TYR A 84 -7.22 -36.16 -7.42
N PRO A 85 -7.56 -34.86 -7.30
CA PRO A 85 -6.96 -33.98 -6.30
C PRO A 85 -7.29 -34.43 -4.88
N GLN A 86 -6.32 -34.30 -3.97
CA GLN A 86 -6.50 -34.53 -2.54
C GLN A 86 -7.30 -33.39 -1.93
N CYS A 87 -8.51 -33.67 -1.46
CA CYS A 87 -9.38 -32.71 -0.80
C CYS A 87 -9.27 -32.76 0.73
N PRO A 88 -9.53 -31.61 1.41
CA PRO A 88 -10.00 -31.60 2.79
C PRO A 88 -11.30 -32.40 2.93
N LYS A 89 -11.68 -32.76 4.16
CA LYS A 89 -12.97 -33.43 4.40
C LYS A 89 -14.14 -32.55 3.97
N ASP A 90 -15.20 -33.23 3.52
CA ASP A 90 -16.52 -32.63 3.24
C ASP A 90 -16.48 -31.48 2.22
N CYS A 91 -15.64 -31.64 1.18
CA CYS A 91 -15.29 -30.59 0.23
C CYS A 91 -14.96 -31.15 -1.17
N LEU A 92 -15.31 -30.39 -2.22
CA LEU A 92 -14.89 -30.60 -3.61
C LEU A 92 -13.82 -29.58 -4.02
N CYS A 93 -12.82 -30.05 -4.76
CA CYS A 93 -11.61 -29.28 -5.09
C CYS A 93 -11.24 -29.45 -6.56
N PHE A 94 -10.96 -28.33 -7.24
CA PHE A 94 -10.40 -28.35 -8.59
C PHE A 94 -8.87 -28.57 -8.56
N TYR A 95 -8.22 -28.18 -7.47
CA TYR A 95 -6.79 -28.36 -7.19
C TYR A 95 -6.59 -28.92 -5.77
N PRO A 96 -5.46 -29.59 -5.48
CA PRO A 96 -5.21 -30.18 -4.16
C PRO A 96 -5.30 -29.16 -3.02
N ASN A 97 -6.01 -29.50 -1.94
CA ASN A 97 -6.22 -28.68 -0.75
C ASN A 97 -6.98 -27.35 -0.96
N ILE A 98 -7.50 -27.04 -2.15
CA ILE A 98 -8.24 -25.79 -2.44
C ILE A 98 -9.75 -26.08 -2.53
N CYS A 99 -10.49 -25.75 -1.47
CA CYS A 99 -11.94 -25.94 -1.44
C CYS A 99 -12.71 -24.90 -2.25
N LEU A 100 -13.60 -25.38 -3.12
CA LEU A 100 -14.62 -24.55 -3.77
C LEU A 100 -15.79 -24.34 -2.78
N GLN A 101 -15.75 -23.26 -2.00
CA GLN A 101 -16.79 -22.99 -0.99
C GLN A 101 -18.11 -22.41 -1.54
N ASN A 102 -18.15 -21.98 -2.81
CA ASN A 102 -19.33 -21.37 -3.42
C ASN A 102 -19.88 -22.19 -4.59
N SER A 103 -21.22 -22.25 -4.69
CA SER A 103 -21.95 -22.75 -5.85
C SER A 103 -21.78 -21.85 -7.08
N ARG A 104 -21.69 -22.43 -8.29
CA ARG A 104 -21.68 -21.69 -9.56
C ARG A 104 -23.11 -21.52 -10.08
N ASN A 105 -23.90 -20.62 -9.48
CA ASN A 105 -25.34 -20.50 -9.76
C ASN A 105 -25.68 -20.55 -11.27
N THR A 106 -26.50 -21.52 -11.68
CA THR A 106 -26.95 -21.74 -13.08
C THR A 106 -28.46 -21.53 -13.25
N GLU A 107 -29.09 -20.82 -12.31
CA GLU A 107 -30.43 -20.27 -12.44
C GLU A 107 -30.26 -18.74 -12.46
N ASP A 108 -30.81 -18.07 -13.47
CA ASP A 108 -30.83 -16.61 -13.51
C ASP A 108 -31.62 -16.07 -12.31
N CYS A 109 -31.07 -15.09 -11.60
CA CYS A 109 -31.70 -14.56 -10.41
C CYS A 109 -33.03 -13.86 -10.77
N GLU A 110 -34.16 -14.40 -10.31
CA GLU A 110 -35.51 -13.83 -10.55
C GLU A 110 -35.56 -12.32 -10.21
N ASN A 111 -34.86 -11.93 -9.14
CA ASN A 111 -34.60 -10.53 -8.84
C ASN A 111 -33.55 -9.96 -9.82
N GLN A 112 -34.03 -9.22 -10.82
CA GLN A 112 -33.20 -8.57 -11.85
C GLN A 112 -32.11 -7.62 -11.32
N ARG A 113 -32.16 -7.21 -10.04
CA ARG A 113 -31.17 -6.34 -9.37
C ARG A 113 -30.09 -7.13 -8.63
N CYS A 114 -30.24 -8.45 -8.55
CA CYS A 114 -29.29 -9.36 -7.94
C CYS A 114 -28.25 -9.84 -8.97
N ASP A 115 -26.98 -9.80 -8.58
CA ASP A 115 -25.80 -10.16 -9.38
C ASP A 115 -25.39 -11.63 -9.18
N SER A 116 -25.58 -12.17 -7.98
CA SER A 116 -25.48 -13.61 -7.72
C SER A 116 -26.42 -14.03 -6.58
N CYS A 117 -27.05 -15.20 -6.69
CA CYS A 117 -28.09 -15.68 -5.77
C CYS A 117 -28.03 -17.20 -5.57
N ASN A 118 -28.49 -17.69 -4.41
CA ASN A 118 -28.69 -19.11 -4.15
C ASN A 118 -30.20 -19.43 -4.08
N LYS A 119 -30.71 -20.05 -5.14
CA LYS A 119 -32.13 -20.42 -5.41
C LYS A 119 -33.13 -19.26 -5.43
N ASN A 120 -33.20 -18.49 -4.35
CA ASN A 120 -33.99 -17.24 -4.26
C ASN A 120 -33.31 -16.15 -3.40
N ASN A 121 -32.30 -16.50 -2.58
CA ASN A 121 -31.63 -15.53 -1.72
C ASN A 121 -30.49 -14.83 -2.47
N CYS A 122 -30.50 -13.50 -2.50
CA CYS A 122 -29.43 -12.73 -3.13
C CYS A 122 -28.14 -12.71 -2.27
N LEU A 123 -26.98 -12.86 -2.93
CA LEU A 123 -25.64 -12.93 -2.32
C LEU A 123 -24.77 -11.73 -2.72
N THR A 124 -24.92 -11.20 -3.94
CA THR A 124 -24.36 -9.91 -4.38
C THR A 124 -25.41 -9.10 -5.14
N CYS A 125 -25.46 -7.79 -4.94
CA CYS A 125 -26.29 -6.89 -5.74
C CYS A 125 -25.55 -6.39 -6.98
N LYS A 126 -26.29 -6.08 -8.05
CA LYS A 126 -25.72 -5.43 -9.25
C LYS A 126 -25.25 -4.01 -8.90
N ASN A 127 -24.36 -3.47 -9.74
CA ASN A 127 -23.87 -2.09 -9.61
C ASN A 127 -25.03 -1.10 -9.41
N ASN A 128 -24.82 -0.13 -8.51
CA ASN A 128 -25.80 0.87 -8.04
C ASN A 128 -26.94 0.36 -7.13
N TYR A 129 -27.01 -0.94 -6.82
CA TYR A 129 -27.95 -1.50 -5.83
C TYR A 129 -27.22 -1.92 -4.55
N THR A 130 -27.91 -1.81 -3.40
CA THR A 130 -27.38 -2.16 -2.07
C THR A 130 -28.33 -3.10 -1.32
N PHE A 131 -27.83 -3.81 -0.32
CA PHE A 131 -28.63 -4.72 0.50
C PHE A 131 -29.51 -3.94 1.50
N GLY A 132 -30.81 -3.93 1.22
CA GLY A 132 -31.83 -3.49 2.18
C GLY A 132 -31.89 -4.33 3.45
N ILE A 133 -32.72 -3.91 4.42
CA ILE A 133 -32.86 -4.63 5.70
C ILE A 133 -33.34 -6.08 5.51
N ASN A 134 -34.12 -6.34 4.46
CA ASN A 134 -34.72 -7.64 4.16
C ASN A 134 -33.84 -8.55 3.27
N GLY A 135 -32.59 -8.16 2.96
CA GLY A 135 -31.70 -8.93 2.08
C GLY A 135 -31.98 -8.77 0.58
N ASN A 136 -32.96 -7.93 0.20
CA ASN A 136 -33.23 -7.57 -1.19
C ASN A 136 -32.29 -6.45 -1.67
N CYS A 137 -32.03 -6.41 -2.98
CA CYS A 137 -31.25 -5.35 -3.63
C CYS A 137 -32.13 -4.16 -4.02
N LEU A 138 -31.81 -2.98 -3.47
CA LEU A 138 -32.60 -1.75 -3.56
C LEU A 138 -31.73 -0.59 -4.05
N THR A 139 -32.34 0.46 -4.61
CA THR A 139 -31.70 1.79 -4.63
C THR A 139 -31.76 2.39 -3.23
N CYS A 140 -30.69 3.07 -2.83
CA CYS A 140 -30.57 3.66 -1.50
C CYS A 140 -29.68 4.91 -1.56
N GLY A 141 -30.15 5.91 -2.29
CA GLY A 141 -29.53 7.22 -2.50
C GLY A 141 -29.82 8.24 -1.38
N ILE A 142 -30.55 7.86 -0.33
CA ILE A 142 -30.79 8.72 0.84
C ILE A 142 -29.47 8.97 1.58
N GLU A 143 -29.11 10.25 1.71
CA GLU A 143 -27.94 10.66 2.47
C GLU A 143 -28.03 10.21 3.92
N ASN A 144 -26.92 9.70 4.47
CA ASN A 144 -26.81 9.18 5.84
C ASN A 144 -27.69 7.94 6.15
N CYS A 145 -28.21 7.24 5.14
CA CYS A 145 -28.83 5.93 5.32
C CYS A 145 -27.81 4.78 5.29
N VAL A 146 -27.93 3.83 6.23
CA VAL A 146 -27.13 2.58 6.29
C VAL A 146 -27.82 1.44 5.53
N LYS A 147 -29.15 1.35 5.62
CA LYS A 147 -29.97 0.35 4.92
C LYS A 147 -31.37 0.89 4.61
N CYS A 148 -31.83 0.68 3.39
CA CYS A 148 -33.20 0.95 2.98
C CYS A 148 -34.15 -0.24 3.23
N ILE A 149 -35.46 0.00 3.27
CA ILE A 149 -36.54 -1.02 3.35
C ILE A 149 -37.08 -1.32 1.96
N GLU A 150 -37.33 -0.25 1.21
CA GLU A 150 -37.77 -0.21 -0.19
C GLU A 150 -36.86 0.77 -0.95
N ASP A 151 -37.03 0.88 -2.26
CA ASP A 151 -36.21 1.81 -3.07
C ASP A 151 -36.32 3.24 -2.56
N ASP A 152 -35.18 3.79 -2.14
CA ASP A 152 -35.07 5.16 -1.63
C ASP A 152 -36.06 5.46 -0.48
N ILE A 153 -36.31 4.47 0.38
CA ILE A 153 -36.96 4.60 1.70
C ILE A 153 -36.03 3.99 2.75
N CYS A 154 -35.47 4.80 3.65
CA CYS A 154 -34.53 4.35 4.66
C CYS A 154 -35.20 3.52 5.77
N GLY A 155 -34.50 2.49 6.26
CA GLY A 155 -34.90 1.67 7.41
C GLY A 155 -33.94 1.72 8.58
N LYS A 156 -32.66 2.06 8.34
CA LYS A 156 -31.69 2.38 9.38
C LYS A 156 -30.78 3.51 8.91
N CYS A 157 -30.71 4.59 9.68
CA CYS A 157 -29.77 5.70 9.50
C CYS A 157 -28.41 5.44 10.15
N ASN A 158 -27.43 6.27 9.80
CA ASN A 158 -26.17 6.40 10.52
C ASN A 158 -26.41 6.87 11.96
N ASP A 159 -25.48 6.54 12.86
CA ASP A 159 -25.34 7.18 14.17
C ASP A 159 -25.36 8.73 14.01
N ASN A 160 -25.99 9.43 14.96
CA ASN A 160 -26.26 10.89 14.91
C ASN A 160 -27.39 11.29 13.92
N TYR A 161 -28.14 10.32 13.36
CA TYR A 161 -29.33 10.56 12.54
C TYR A 161 -30.50 9.69 12.97
N ARG A 162 -31.69 10.29 13.09
CA ARG A 162 -32.96 9.59 13.35
C ARG A 162 -33.69 9.34 12.03
N LEU A 163 -34.35 8.18 11.93
CA LEU A 163 -35.32 7.92 10.88
C LEU A 163 -36.62 8.71 11.14
N HIS A 164 -37.02 9.52 10.17
CA HIS A 164 -38.29 10.26 10.16
C HIS A 164 -38.84 10.23 8.74
N ASP A 165 -40.07 9.75 8.56
CA ASP A 165 -40.81 9.70 7.28
C ASP A 165 -39.97 9.16 6.10
N GLY A 166 -39.20 8.10 6.35
CA GLY A 166 -38.34 7.42 5.37
C GLY A 166 -36.96 8.06 5.15
N ILE A 167 -36.67 9.24 5.71
CA ILE A 167 -35.39 9.95 5.56
C ILE A 167 -34.61 10.06 6.88
N CYS A 168 -33.32 10.38 6.77
CA CYS A 168 -32.41 10.49 7.92
C CYS A 168 -32.23 11.94 8.37
N VAL A 169 -32.89 12.32 9.46
CA VAL A 169 -32.85 13.66 10.06
C VAL A 169 -31.82 13.70 11.19
N LYS A 170 -30.81 14.55 11.06
CA LYS A 170 -29.72 14.68 12.03
C LYS A 170 -30.22 15.01 13.45
N CYS A 171 -29.58 14.44 14.47
CA CYS A 171 -29.83 14.82 15.86
C CYS A 171 -29.48 16.29 16.13
N ARG A 172 -30.28 16.98 16.95
CA ARG A 172 -30.05 18.37 17.37
C ARG A 172 -28.74 18.53 18.14
N ASP A 173 -28.44 17.56 19.01
CA ASP A 173 -27.18 17.46 19.72
C ASP A 173 -26.18 16.64 18.89
N ALA A 174 -25.03 17.24 18.58
CA ALA A 174 -23.97 16.62 17.80
C ALA A 174 -23.23 15.48 18.55
N ASN A 175 -23.36 15.39 19.87
CA ASN A 175 -22.80 14.33 20.71
C ASN A 175 -23.78 13.15 20.87
N CYS A 176 -24.97 13.24 20.30
CA CYS A 176 -26.00 12.21 20.35
C CYS A 176 -25.75 11.09 19.34
N ARG A 177 -25.97 9.83 19.74
CA ARG A 177 -25.97 8.68 18.83
C ARG A 177 -27.38 8.40 18.30
N GLU A 178 -28.35 8.39 19.21
CA GLU A 178 -29.75 8.04 18.96
C GLU A 178 -30.66 9.07 19.66
N CYS A 179 -31.47 9.80 18.88
CA CYS A 179 -32.37 10.84 19.36
C CYS A 179 -33.85 10.50 19.13
N ILE A 180 -34.73 11.08 19.93
CA ILE A 180 -36.21 10.96 19.90
C ILE A 180 -36.86 12.33 19.67
N ASN A 181 -38.21 12.36 19.63
CA ASN A 181 -39.03 13.56 19.37
C ASN A 181 -38.52 14.41 18.20
N ASN A 182 -38.63 13.87 16.98
CA ASN A 182 -38.20 14.52 15.73
C ASN A 182 -36.78 15.12 15.80
N SER A 183 -35.87 14.37 16.44
CA SER A 183 -34.45 14.70 16.62
C SER A 183 -34.13 15.80 17.64
N GLU A 184 -35.10 16.30 18.41
CA GLU A 184 -34.90 17.37 19.40
C GLU A 184 -34.25 16.92 20.71
N ILE A 185 -34.51 15.69 21.15
CA ILE A 185 -34.10 15.12 22.45
C ILE A 185 -33.12 13.97 22.19
N CYS A 186 -31.98 13.92 22.91
CA CYS A 186 -31.16 12.72 22.87
C CYS A 186 -31.70 11.63 23.81
N ASP A 187 -31.61 10.37 23.37
CA ASP A 187 -32.01 9.17 24.11
C ASP A 187 -30.77 8.33 24.46
N ILE A 188 -29.81 8.21 23.51
CA ILE A 188 -28.52 7.57 23.77
C ILE A 188 -27.36 8.37 23.16
N CYS A 189 -26.35 8.67 23.98
CA CYS A 189 -25.16 9.42 23.58
C CYS A 189 -24.14 8.59 22.78
N LEU A 190 -23.22 9.28 22.11
CA LEU A 190 -21.98 8.70 21.58
C LEU A 190 -21.06 8.25 22.74
N ASN A 191 -20.14 7.33 22.44
CA ASN A 191 -19.19 6.84 23.43
C ASN A 191 -18.31 8.00 23.94
N GLY A 192 -18.12 8.05 25.26
CA GLY A 192 -17.44 9.16 25.94
C GLY A 192 -18.36 10.28 26.44
N TYR A 193 -19.68 10.21 26.18
CA TYR A 193 -20.67 11.20 26.60
C TYR A 193 -21.74 10.59 27.52
N THR A 194 -22.32 11.41 28.39
CA THR A 194 -23.37 11.04 29.36
C THR A 194 -24.60 11.90 29.14
N LEU A 195 -25.79 11.31 29.30
CA LEU A 195 -27.06 11.99 29.12
C LEU A 195 -27.44 12.80 30.38
N THR A 196 -27.32 14.12 30.30
CA THR A 196 -27.77 15.09 31.31
C THR A 196 -28.96 15.86 30.73
N GLU A 197 -30.12 15.88 31.40
CA GLU A 197 -31.28 16.73 31.01
C GLU A 197 -31.66 16.75 29.51
N ASN A 198 -31.54 15.60 28.82
CA ASN A 198 -31.79 15.37 27.38
C ASN A 198 -30.67 15.79 26.40
N ILE A 199 -29.53 16.26 26.90
CA ILE A 199 -28.30 16.57 26.13
C ILE A 199 -27.14 15.65 26.53
N CYS A 200 -26.16 15.50 25.66
CA CYS A 200 -25.01 14.64 25.81
C CYS A 200 -23.76 15.46 26.17
N GLU A 201 -23.48 15.53 27.46
CA GLU A 201 -22.32 16.22 28.02
C GLU A 201 -21.10 15.27 28.09
N ASN A 202 -19.89 15.81 28.28
CA ASN A 202 -18.68 14.99 28.39
C ASN A 202 -18.81 14.05 29.60
N GLY A 203 -18.82 12.74 29.34
CA GLY A 203 -19.04 11.71 30.34
C GLY A 203 -17.77 11.27 31.08
N CYS A 204 -16.60 11.82 30.70
CA CYS A 204 -15.30 11.38 31.21
C CYS A 204 -14.93 12.04 32.55
N LEU A 205 -14.37 11.27 33.48
CA LEU A 205 -13.93 11.77 34.80
C LEU A 205 -12.61 12.56 34.77
N ASP A 206 -11.89 12.53 33.65
CA ASP A 206 -10.70 13.35 33.41
C ASP A 206 -11.08 14.54 32.52
N GLU A 207 -11.00 15.75 33.08
CA GLU A 207 -11.33 17.01 32.39
C GLU A 207 -10.51 17.24 31.12
N ASN A 208 -9.34 16.61 31.00
CA ASN A 208 -8.47 16.68 29.82
C ASN A 208 -8.76 15.55 28.83
N CYS A 209 -9.85 14.79 29.00
CA CYS A 209 -10.29 13.75 28.08
C CYS A 209 -11.30 14.28 27.05
N LYS A 210 -11.01 14.08 25.75
CA LYS A 210 -11.94 14.37 24.63
C LYS A 210 -12.86 13.18 24.31
N GLN A 211 -12.40 11.96 24.56
CA GLN A 211 -13.19 10.73 24.38
C GLN A 211 -12.69 9.65 25.34
N CYS A 212 -13.58 9.12 26.18
CA CYS A 212 -13.34 7.93 26.98
C CYS A 212 -14.08 6.71 26.42
N SER A 213 -13.65 5.55 26.89
CA SER A 213 -14.21 4.25 26.54
C SER A 213 -15.60 4.04 27.13
N ASN A 214 -16.12 2.81 27.05
CA ASN A 214 -17.36 2.39 27.73
C ASN A 214 -17.31 2.50 29.28
N SER A 215 -16.19 2.94 29.85
CA SER A 215 -16.08 3.43 31.22
C SER A 215 -15.50 4.83 31.24
N ALA A 216 -16.21 5.74 31.91
CA ALA A 216 -15.82 7.14 32.15
C ALA A 216 -14.44 7.32 32.81
N ASN A 217 -13.87 6.26 33.40
CA ASN A 217 -12.55 6.24 34.03
C ASN A 217 -11.38 5.97 33.06
N ILE A 218 -11.65 5.64 31.78
CA ILE A 218 -10.62 5.22 30.83
C ILE A 218 -10.69 6.12 29.59
N CYS A 219 -9.79 7.11 29.52
CA CYS A 219 -9.65 7.96 28.35
C CYS A 219 -8.96 7.24 27.18
N GLU A 220 -9.51 7.42 25.97
CA GLU A 220 -9.00 6.91 24.70
C GLU A 220 -8.39 8.02 23.84
N VAL A 221 -8.90 9.26 23.94
CA VAL A 221 -8.40 10.44 23.22
C VAL A 221 -8.35 11.65 24.15
N CYS A 222 -7.17 12.23 24.30
CA CYS A 222 -6.94 13.40 25.16
C CYS A 222 -7.09 14.74 24.45
N ALA A 223 -7.24 15.79 25.26
CA ALA A 223 -7.13 17.17 24.88
C ALA A 223 -5.71 17.51 24.37
N ASP A 224 -5.62 18.61 23.62
CA ASP A 224 -4.36 19.01 22.99
C ASP A 224 -3.34 19.41 24.07
N GLY A 225 -2.07 19.03 23.88
CA GLY A 225 -1.05 19.17 24.93
C GLY A 225 -0.95 17.99 25.91
N HIS A 226 -1.80 16.96 25.78
CA HIS A 226 -1.77 15.74 26.59
C HIS A 226 -1.53 14.46 25.76
N LYS A 227 -1.19 13.37 26.45
CA LYS A 227 -1.04 11.99 25.94
C LYS A 227 -1.85 11.03 26.82
N VAL A 228 -2.38 9.95 26.25
CA VAL A 228 -2.99 8.86 27.05
C VAL A 228 -1.88 8.05 27.71
N GLU A 229 -1.95 7.91 29.03
CA GLU A 229 -1.05 7.06 29.82
C GLU A 229 -1.87 6.35 30.92
N ASN A 230 -1.85 5.01 30.92
CA ASN A 230 -2.67 4.16 31.81
C ASN A 230 -4.20 4.45 31.79
N GLY A 231 -4.72 5.03 30.70
CA GLY A 231 -6.13 5.43 30.58
C GLY A 231 -6.45 6.83 31.12
N PHE A 232 -5.46 7.65 31.44
CA PHE A 232 -5.63 9.05 31.87
C PHE A 232 -4.84 10.00 30.98
N CYS A 233 -5.23 11.28 30.97
CA CYS A 233 -4.62 12.30 30.14
C CYS A 233 -3.47 12.99 30.87
N CYS A 234 -2.26 12.55 30.56
CA CYS A 234 -1.04 13.07 31.16
C CYS A 234 -0.41 14.14 30.26
N PRO A 235 0.05 15.27 30.80
CA PRO A 235 0.67 16.34 30.00
C PRO A 235 1.86 15.86 29.15
N LEU A 236 2.02 16.45 27.96
CA LEU A 236 3.20 16.21 27.14
C LEU A 236 4.48 16.65 27.87
N ASN A 237 5.57 15.91 27.68
CA ASN A 237 6.83 16.03 28.41
C ASN A 237 6.71 15.75 29.93
N CYS A 238 5.60 15.18 30.39
CA CYS A 238 5.51 14.60 31.74
C CYS A 238 6.18 13.22 31.77
N LYS A 239 7.13 13.05 32.71
CA LYS A 239 7.89 11.83 32.97
C LYS A 239 7.14 10.83 33.85
N SER A 240 6.25 11.31 34.71
CA SER A 240 5.41 10.46 35.57
C SER A 240 4.18 11.25 36.04
N CYS A 241 3.00 10.68 35.84
CA CYS A 241 1.71 11.26 36.18
C CYS A 241 0.87 10.34 37.06
N ASN A 242 -0.22 10.89 37.61
CA ASN A 242 -1.20 10.19 38.42
C ASN A 242 -2.21 9.42 37.54
N SER A 243 -2.16 8.09 37.57
CA SER A 243 -3.11 7.17 36.91
C SER A 243 -4.51 7.15 37.57
N THR A 244 -5.05 8.33 37.87
CA THR A 244 -6.39 8.56 38.46
C THR A 244 -6.91 9.98 38.20
N LYS A 245 -6.03 10.95 37.88
CA LYS A 245 -6.36 12.38 37.65
C LYS A 245 -5.51 13.09 36.58
N GLY A 246 -4.64 12.38 35.85
CA GLY A 246 -3.74 12.97 34.85
C GLY A 246 -2.63 13.90 35.40
N THR A 247 -2.67 14.26 36.68
CA THR A 247 -1.76 15.22 37.33
C THR A 247 -0.29 14.81 37.18
N CYS A 248 0.56 15.71 36.70
CA CYS A 248 1.98 15.42 36.51
C CYS A 248 2.77 15.62 37.81
N TYR A 249 3.58 14.63 38.19
CA TYR A 249 4.49 14.72 39.35
C TYR A 249 5.88 15.24 38.97
N TYR A 250 6.39 14.80 37.82
CA TYR A 250 7.74 15.13 37.35
C TYR A 250 7.75 15.32 35.83
N CYS A 251 8.39 16.39 35.38
CA CYS A 251 8.64 16.62 33.96
C CYS A 251 9.92 15.93 33.48
N GLU A 252 10.08 15.84 32.16
CA GLU A 252 11.30 15.43 31.49
C GLU A 252 12.41 16.51 31.62
N ASN A 253 13.64 16.16 31.23
CA ASN A 253 14.76 17.12 31.23
C ASN A 253 14.46 18.30 30.29
N GLU A 254 14.98 19.50 30.60
CA GLU A 254 14.65 20.77 29.90
C GLU A 254 13.20 21.26 30.10
N TYR A 255 12.38 20.62 30.93
CA TYR A 255 11.04 21.07 31.30
C TYR A 255 10.90 21.25 32.83
N VAL A 256 9.93 22.05 33.24
CA VAL A 256 9.55 22.28 34.64
C VAL A 256 8.03 22.24 34.77
N LEU A 257 7.51 21.79 35.92
CA LEU A 257 6.09 21.73 36.18
C LEU A 257 5.55 23.13 36.48
N ASP A 258 4.58 23.57 35.69
CA ASP A 258 3.65 24.63 36.05
C ASP A 258 2.60 24.06 37.01
N GLN A 259 2.57 24.55 38.25
CA GLN A 259 1.65 24.09 39.29
C GLN A 259 0.24 24.70 39.17
N GLU A 260 0.07 25.81 38.43
CA GLU A 260 -1.23 26.44 38.23
C GLU A 260 -2.00 25.71 37.13
N ASN A 261 -1.32 25.37 36.03
CA ASN A 261 -1.94 24.77 34.85
C ASN A 261 -1.64 23.26 34.68
N ASN A 262 -0.86 22.63 35.57
CA ASN A 262 -0.41 21.23 35.49
C ASN A 262 0.47 20.86 34.26
N TYR A 263 0.89 21.82 33.43
CA TYR A 263 1.72 21.54 32.25
C TYR A 263 3.23 21.46 32.54
N CYS A 264 3.94 20.62 31.78
CA CYS A 264 5.39 20.68 31.69
C CYS A 264 5.82 21.76 30.69
N ILE A 265 6.18 22.94 31.20
CA ILE A 265 6.61 24.10 30.40
C ILE A 265 8.12 24.05 30.14
N LYS A 266 8.56 24.43 28.94
CA LYS A 266 9.97 24.33 28.56
C LYS A 266 10.83 25.38 29.29
N CYS A 267 12.02 24.97 29.73
CA CYS A 267 13.01 25.83 30.35
C CYS A 267 13.59 26.89 29.38
N PRO A 268 14.23 27.96 29.91
CA PRO A 268 14.94 28.94 29.09
C PRO A 268 15.95 28.33 28.11
N LYS A 269 16.30 29.05 27.04
CA LYS A 269 17.28 28.60 26.04
C LYS A 269 18.62 28.21 26.71
N ASN A 270 19.18 27.08 26.27
CA ASN A 270 20.41 26.45 26.79
C ASN A 270 20.35 25.96 28.26
N CYS A 271 19.16 25.89 28.86
CA CYS A 271 18.95 25.46 30.24
C CYS A 271 18.61 23.96 30.34
N LYS A 272 19.24 23.24 31.29
CA LYS A 272 18.98 21.82 31.59
C LYS A 272 17.91 21.62 32.66
N THR A 273 17.94 22.44 33.72
CA THR A 273 16.91 22.49 34.77
C THR A 273 16.64 23.92 35.16
N CYS A 274 15.37 24.28 35.35
CA CYS A 274 14.91 25.62 35.68
C CYS A 274 13.93 25.59 36.85
N SER A 275 13.73 26.73 37.51
CA SER A 275 12.72 26.90 38.56
C SER A 275 11.39 27.45 38.01
N ASN A 276 11.42 28.02 36.81
CA ASN A 276 10.26 28.32 35.96
C ASN A 276 10.77 28.59 34.52
N SER A 277 9.87 28.83 33.57
CA SER A 277 10.18 29.15 32.17
C SER A 277 11.06 30.41 31.94
N LYS A 278 11.38 31.19 32.98
CA LYS A 278 12.21 32.40 32.92
C LYS A 278 13.54 32.30 33.66
N LYS A 279 13.65 31.44 34.69
CA LYS A 279 14.84 31.31 35.56
C LYS A 279 15.46 29.91 35.50
N CYS A 280 16.65 29.81 34.93
CA CYS A 280 17.45 28.59 34.92
C CYS A 280 18.16 28.35 36.28
N THR A 281 18.34 27.08 36.65
CA THR A 281 19.15 26.66 37.82
C THR A 281 20.37 25.84 37.44
N LYS A 282 20.38 25.22 36.25
CA LYS A 282 21.54 24.49 35.70
C LYS A 282 21.54 24.52 34.18
N CYS A 283 22.64 24.94 33.58
CA CYS A 283 22.78 25.01 32.13
C CYS A 283 23.09 23.65 31.47
N LEU A 284 22.92 23.58 30.15
CA LEU A 284 23.47 22.51 29.32
C LEU A 284 25.00 22.64 29.22
N SER A 285 25.69 21.55 28.85
CA SER A 285 27.15 21.53 28.69
C SER A 285 27.62 22.58 27.69
N GLY A 286 28.68 23.32 28.02
CA GLY A 286 29.20 24.43 27.20
C GLY A 286 28.54 25.79 27.46
N PHE A 287 27.64 25.89 28.45
CA PHE A 287 27.01 27.13 28.86
C PHE A 287 27.13 27.32 30.38
N GLU A 288 27.29 28.57 30.80
CA GLU A 288 27.39 29.01 32.19
C GLU A 288 26.21 29.92 32.57
N LEU A 289 25.87 29.93 33.85
CA LEU A 289 24.73 30.67 34.40
C LEU A 289 25.13 32.12 34.70
N ASP A 290 24.42 33.08 34.14
CA ASP A 290 24.61 34.51 34.41
C ASP A 290 23.81 34.99 35.64
N GLY A 291 24.05 36.25 36.04
CA GLY A 291 23.33 36.88 37.16
C GLY A 291 21.82 37.05 36.96
N ASP A 292 21.32 36.97 35.72
CA ASP A 292 19.88 36.99 35.42
C ASP A 292 19.25 35.59 35.53
N SER A 293 20.01 34.56 35.93
CA SER A 293 19.62 33.14 35.88
C SER A 293 19.37 32.61 34.45
N LYS A 294 20.18 33.04 33.46
CA LYS A 294 20.14 32.59 32.06
C LYS A 294 21.46 31.94 31.64
N CYS A 295 21.45 31.14 30.58
CA CYS A 295 22.60 30.35 30.16
C CYS A 295 23.32 30.93 28.92
N ARG A 296 24.55 31.41 29.12
CA ARG A 296 25.40 32.00 28.06
C ARG A 296 26.60 31.10 27.75
N GLN A 297 27.05 31.14 26.49
CA GLN A 297 28.18 30.33 26.02
C GLN A 297 29.49 31.00 26.40
N THR A 298 30.37 30.29 27.12
CA THR A 298 31.73 30.79 27.40
C THR A 298 32.68 30.43 26.26
N TYR A 299 33.14 31.46 25.56
CA TYR A 299 34.14 31.33 24.48
C TYR A 299 35.54 31.13 25.08
N VAL A 300 35.85 29.90 25.47
CA VAL A 300 37.14 29.54 26.06
C VAL A 300 38.25 29.50 25.00
N GLY A 301 38.82 30.66 24.69
CA GLY A 301 40.16 30.83 24.08
C GLY A 301 40.45 30.15 22.74
N SER A 302 40.23 30.85 21.62
CA SER A 302 40.77 30.46 20.29
C SER A 302 41.68 31.52 19.64
N ASN A 303 42.13 32.51 20.40
CA ASN A 303 42.96 33.63 19.92
C ASN A 303 44.36 33.21 19.40
N VAL A 304 44.77 31.95 19.59
CA VAL A 304 46.05 31.41 19.09
C VAL A 304 46.02 31.10 17.59
N VAL A 305 44.87 30.74 17.02
CA VAL A 305 44.79 30.28 15.61
C VAL A 305 44.98 31.45 14.63
N SER A 306 44.38 32.61 14.94
CA SER A 306 44.36 33.79 14.06
C SER A 306 45.73 34.45 13.85
N ILE A 307 46.73 34.17 14.70
CA ILE A 307 48.07 34.78 14.63
C ILE A 307 49.05 33.86 13.89
N ILE A 308 48.91 32.54 14.03
CA ILE A 308 49.86 31.55 13.47
C ILE A 308 49.77 31.51 11.93
N ILE A 309 48.57 31.57 11.36
CA ILE A 309 48.37 31.45 9.90
C ILE A 309 49.03 32.62 9.12
N PRO A 310 48.82 33.92 9.47
CA PRO A 310 49.51 35.02 8.81
C PRO A 310 51.04 34.93 8.86
N VAL A 311 51.61 34.50 10.01
CA VAL A 311 53.06 34.39 10.19
C VAL A 311 53.65 33.31 9.30
N ILE A 312 53.01 32.14 9.19
CA ILE A 312 53.46 31.06 8.30
C ILE A 312 53.42 31.51 6.83
N VAL A 313 52.33 32.16 6.40
CA VAL A 313 52.21 32.69 5.02
C VAL A 313 53.30 33.73 4.73
N GLY A 314 53.58 34.64 5.67
CA GLY A 314 54.65 35.63 5.55
C GLY A 314 56.03 34.99 5.38
N VAL A 315 56.37 33.99 6.18
CA VAL A 315 57.65 33.26 6.07
C VAL A 315 57.77 32.54 4.72
N VAL A 316 56.71 31.88 4.24
CA VAL A 316 56.71 31.20 2.93
C VAL A 316 56.94 32.20 1.78
N LEU A 317 56.30 33.36 1.81
CA LEU A 317 56.51 34.41 0.79
C LEU A 317 57.94 34.98 0.80
N ILE A 318 58.55 35.12 1.99
CA ILE A 318 59.97 35.54 2.11
C ILE A 318 60.91 34.47 1.53
N LEU A 319 60.66 33.18 1.77
CA LEU A 319 61.47 32.11 1.19
C LEU A 319 61.34 32.05 -0.34
N ILE A 320 60.15 32.28 -0.88
CA ILE A 320 59.90 32.34 -2.34
C ILE A 320 60.64 33.52 -2.98
N THR A 321 60.58 34.72 -2.40
CA THR A 321 61.31 35.89 -2.94
C THR A 321 62.82 35.71 -2.87
N CYS A 322 63.36 35.14 -1.79
CA CYS A 322 64.77 34.75 -1.70
C CYS A 322 65.20 33.75 -2.78
N MET A 323 64.38 32.73 -3.08
CA MET A 323 64.64 31.78 -4.17
C MET A 323 64.65 32.47 -5.54
N ILE A 324 63.69 33.36 -5.81
CA ILE A 324 63.62 34.13 -7.07
C ILE A 324 64.88 35.00 -7.23
N ILE A 325 65.30 35.72 -6.18
CA ILE A 325 66.51 36.55 -6.19
C ILE A 325 67.77 35.68 -6.43
N TYR A 326 67.87 34.50 -5.80
CA TYR A 326 68.96 33.55 -6.06
C TYR A 326 68.99 33.11 -7.53
N HIS A 327 67.86 32.76 -8.12
CA HIS A 327 67.79 32.36 -9.53
C HIS A 327 68.13 33.51 -10.50
N ILE A 328 67.72 34.74 -10.21
CA ILE A 328 68.10 35.94 -10.99
C ILE A 328 69.63 36.15 -10.92
N LYS A 329 70.20 36.12 -9.72
CA LYS A 329 71.66 36.31 -9.50
C LYS A 329 72.51 35.15 -10.05
N LYS A 330 71.95 33.95 -10.14
CA LYS A 330 72.56 32.80 -10.82
C LYS A 330 72.55 32.97 -12.35
N ARG A 331 71.52 33.63 -12.90
CA ARG A 331 71.38 33.88 -14.34
C ARG A 331 72.27 35.02 -14.85
N SER A 332 72.55 36.05 -14.04
CA SER A 332 73.45 37.15 -14.41
C SER A 332 74.91 36.75 -14.62
N ASN A 333 75.34 35.63 -14.01
CA ASN A 333 76.74 35.20 -14.03
C ASN A 333 77.12 34.37 -15.27
N PHE A 334 76.21 34.17 -16.23
CA PHE A 334 76.40 33.27 -17.39
C PHE A 334 76.49 34.01 -18.75
N THR A 335 76.62 35.34 -18.77
CA THR A 335 76.59 36.14 -20.01
C THR A 335 77.80 37.04 -20.19
N GLN A 336 78.96 36.43 -20.49
CA GLN A 336 80.03 37.06 -21.27
C GLN A 336 80.62 36.04 -22.27
N GLY A 337 80.66 36.41 -23.55
CA GLY A 337 81.33 35.63 -24.62
C GLY A 337 80.39 35.18 -25.75
N GLY A 338 80.60 35.73 -26.96
CA GLY A 338 79.98 35.26 -28.22
C GLY A 338 78.96 36.24 -28.84
N ASN A 339 79.14 36.54 -30.13
CA ASN A 339 78.30 37.43 -30.95
C ASN A 339 78.45 36.95 -32.42
N LYS A 340 77.38 36.68 -33.20
CA LYS A 340 76.67 37.66 -34.05
C LYS A 340 75.42 37.05 -34.73
N GLN A 341 74.33 37.85 -34.79
CA GLN A 341 73.37 38.01 -35.93
C GLN A 341 72.52 36.77 -36.37
N ARG A 342 71.30 36.85 -36.98
CA ARG A 342 70.13 37.79 -37.13
C ARG A 342 69.03 36.97 -37.89
N ILE A 343 67.73 37.25 -38.07
CA ILE A 343 66.72 38.34 -37.86
C ILE A 343 65.44 37.61 -37.35
N SER A 344 64.82 37.94 -36.21
CA SER A 344 63.70 38.90 -35.97
C SER A 344 62.39 38.68 -36.75
N TYR A 345 61.28 38.57 -36.00
CA TYR A 345 59.92 39.01 -36.33
C TYR A 345 59.19 39.41 -35.01
N GLN A 346 58.27 40.38 -35.06
CA GLN A 346 57.54 40.90 -33.88
C GLN A 346 56.19 40.14 -33.70
N GLN A 347 55.80 39.75 -32.48
CA GLN A 347 54.81 40.41 -31.58
C GLN A 347 53.42 40.64 -32.23
N VAL A 348 52.29 40.44 -31.54
CA VAL A 348 51.86 41.19 -30.35
C VAL A 348 50.81 40.44 -29.47
N GLN A 349 51.03 40.49 -28.15
CA GLN A 349 50.11 40.40 -26.99
C GLN A 349 49.26 39.14 -26.64
N ASN A 350 49.43 38.77 -25.36
CA ASN A 350 48.42 38.49 -24.31
C ASN A 350 47.31 37.44 -24.51
N PHE A 351 47.33 36.41 -23.66
CA PHE A 351 46.15 35.91 -22.94
C PHE A 351 46.56 35.21 -21.63
N GLU A 352 45.84 35.49 -20.54
CA GLU A 352 45.77 34.61 -19.36
C GLU A 352 44.55 33.66 -19.52
N GLY A 353 44.54 32.52 -18.83
CA GLY A 353 43.29 31.74 -18.67
C GLY A 353 42.45 32.25 -17.49
N PRO A 354 41.56 31.43 -16.90
CA PRO A 354 41.08 30.12 -17.35
C PRO A 354 39.55 29.89 -17.14
N GLN A 355 39.09 28.66 -17.41
CA GLN A 355 37.92 27.99 -16.79
C GLN A 355 36.48 28.59 -16.80
N SER A 356 35.58 27.85 -17.46
CA SER A 356 34.30 27.31 -16.92
C SER A 356 32.98 28.12 -16.91
N GLN A 357 31.90 27.34 -16.76
CA GLN A 357 30.49 27.63 -16.38
C GLN A 357 29.43 28.13 -17.40
N GLU A 358 28.43 27.26 -17.57
CA GLU A 358 26.96 27.44 -17.46
C GLU A 358 26.15 28.54 -18.23
N ILE A 359 25.23 28.02 -19.07
CA ILE A 359 23.77 28.29 -19.07
C ILE A 359 23.26 29.74 -19.33
N SER A 360 23.08 30.02 -20.63
CA SER A 360 21.82 30.47 -21.28
C SER A 360 21.48 31.96 -21.56
N HIS A 361 20.88 32.12 -22.75
CA HIS A 361 19.95 33.16 -23.24
C HIS A 361 20.46 34.50 -23.85
N ILE A 362 19.61 35.01 -24.76
CA ILE A 362 19.50 36.35 -25.36
C ILE A 362 20.29 36.66 -26.67
N ASN A 363 19.60 36.32 -27.78
CA ASN A 363 19.28 37.17 -28.95
C ASN A 363 20.26 37.58 -30.07
N ASP A 364 19.81 37.22 -31.28
CA ASP A 364 19.59 38.05 -32.49
C ASP A 364 20.67 38.30 -33.57
N ARG A 365 20.15 38.21 -34.82
CA ARG A 365 20.74 38.49 -36.14
C ARG A 365 21.86 37.52 -36.59
N SER A 366 21.92 37.06 -37.85
CA SER A 366 21.22 37.52 -39.06
C SER A 366 20.60 36.38 -39.87
N SER A 367 19.47 36.68 -40.51
CA SER A 367 18.77 35.86 -41.50
C SER A 367 19.57 35.56 -42.78
N ILE A 368 19.46 34.33 -43.29
CA ILE A 368 18.91 34.09 -44.64
C ILE A 368 17.75 33.09 -44.44
N ALA A 369 16.64 33.29 -45.15
CA ALA A 369 15.42 32.50 -44.98
C ALA A 369 15.09 31.69 -46.24
N LEU A 370 14.41 30.56 -46.05
CA LEU A 370 13.25 30.20 -46.87
C LEU A 370 12.39 29.10 -46.20
N ASN A 371 11.18 29.50 -45.84
CA ASN A 371 9.88 28.82 -45.87
C ASN A 371 9.85 27.35 -46.39
N SER A 372 9.00 26.44 -45.87
CA SER A 372 7.99 26.57 -44.79
C SER A 372 7.38 25.22 -44.38
N SER A 373 7.17 25.04 -43.08
CA SER A 373 6.15 24.16 -42.47
C SER A 373 4.72 24.76 -42.68
N PRO A 374 3.57 24.12 -42.34
CA PRO A 374 3.43 23.05 -41.34
C PRO A 374 2.30 21.99 -41.53
N SER A 375 2.22 21.13 -40.50
CA SER A 375 0.99 20.59 -39.86
C SER A 375 0.03 19.65 -40.60
N ASN A 376 -0.33 18.59 -39.84
CA ASN A 376 -1.64 17.92 -39.77
C ASN A 376 -2.24 17.36 -41.07
N GLU A 377 -2.49 16.04 -41.08
CA GLU A 377 -3.83 15.50 -40.81
C GLU A 377 -3.82 13.97 -40.74
N ALA A 378 -4.88 13.40 -40.17
CA ALA A 378 -5.23 11.99 -40.32
C ALA A 378 -6.70 11.91 -40.78
N PRO A 379 -7.02 11.13 -41.82
CA PRO A 379 -8.40 10.75 -42.10
C PRO A 379 -8.62 9.23 -41.99
N LEU A 380 -9.81 8.83 -41.55
CA LEU A 380 -10.32 7.47 -41.72
C LEU A 380 -11.04 7.33 -43.06
N GLN A 381 -10.93 6.14 -43.67
CA GLN A 381 -11.97 5.50 -44.47
C GLN A 381 -11.96 4.02 -44.02
N ILE A 382 -13.00 3.46 -43.38
CA ILE A 382 -14.39 3.24 -43.84
C ILE A 382 -14.43 2.29 -45.04
N VAL A 383 -14.82 1.04 -44.74
CA VAL A 383 -15.53 0.12 -45.63
C VAL A 383 -16.63 -0.51 -44.78
N GLU A 384 -17.88 -0.38 -45.20
CA GLU A 384 -19.05 -0.95 -44.52
C GLU A 384 -19.45 -2.29 -45.16
N LEU A 385 -20.08 -3.17 -44.37
CA LEU A 385 -20.98 -4.24 -44.84
C LEU A 385 -21.81 -4.78 -43.64
N ASP A 386 -22.93 -4.08 -43.41
CA ASP A 386 -24.16 -4.39 -42.65
C ASP A 386 -24.32 -5.68 -41.81
N ASN A 387 -24.79 -5.47 -40.55
CA ASN A 387 -25.79 -6.27 -39.78
C ASN A 387 -25.47 -7.75 -39.44
N ILE A 388 -25.83 -8.36 -38.29
CA ILE A 388 -26.52 -8.02 -37.01
C ILE A 388 -26.17 -9.18 -36.02
N GLU A 389 -26.22 -9.18 -34.67
CA GLU A 389 -26.87 -8.37 -33.62
C GLU A 389 -26.05 -8.42 -32.29
N ASN A 390 -26.63 -7.96 -31.16
CA ASN A 390 -26.33 -8.33 -29.76
C ASN A 390 -24.86 -8.48 -29.31
N VAL A 391 -24.24 -7.35 -28.92
CA VAL A 391 -22.95 -7.34 -28.19
C VAL A 391 -23.15 -6.90 -26.74
N ILE A 392 -22.91 -7.81 -25.79
CA ILE A 392 -22.76 -7.47 -24.36
C ILE A 392 -21.48 -6.62 -24.22
N PRO A 393 -21.49 -5.47 -23.52
CA PRO A 393 -20.31 -4.64 -23.35
C PRO A 393 -19.28 -5.37 -22.46
N GLN A 394 -18.26 -5.95 -23.08
CA GLN A 394 -17.11 -6.49 -22.35
C GLN A 394 -16.39 -5.36 -21.62
N ILE A 395 -16.33 -5.45 -20.28
CA ILE A 395 -15.58 -4.49 -19.46
C ILE A 395 -14.09 -4.78 -19.65
N VAL A 396 -13.47 -4.08 -20.61
CA VAL A 396 -12.04 -4.18 -20.88
C VAL A 396 -11.26 -3.51 -19.75
N TYR A 397 -10.88 -4.30 -18.74
CA TYR A 397 -10.00 -3.84 -17.67
C TYR A 397 -8.59 -3.52 -18.22
N PRO A 398 -7.92 -2.46 -17.74
CA PRO A 398 -6.50 -2.24 -17.99
C PRO A 398 -5.66 -3.46 -17.58
N PRO A 399 -4.58 -3.81 -18.32
CA PRO A 399 -3.80 -5.04 -18.11
C PRO A 399 -3.04 -5.09 -16.77
N ASP A 400 -2.93 -3.96 -16.07
CA ASP A 400 -2.34 -3.83 -14.72
C ASP A 400 -3.42 -3.75 -13.60
N THR A 401 -4.70 -3.95 -13.89
CA THR A 401 -5.77 -3.95 -12.88
C THR A 401 -5.78 -5.24 -12.07
N ILE A 402 -5.70 -5.16 -10.74
CA ILE A 402 -5.74 -6.32 -9.84
C ILE A 402 -6.98 -6.22 -8.94
N ASN A 403 -8.02 -6.97 -9.26
CA ASN A 403 -9.22 -7.16 -8.45
C ASN A 403 -9.60 -8.66 -8.42
N TYR A 404 -10.72 -9.03 -7.79
CA TYR A 404 -11.11 -10.44 -7.64
C TYR A 404 -11.44 -11.15 -8.98
N LEU A 405 -11.86 -10.41 -10.01
CA LEU A 405 -12.11 -10.93 -11.37
C LEU A 405 -10.81 -11.07 -12.17
N THR A 406 -9.94 -10.05 -12.11
CA THR A 406 -8.71 -9.99 -12.92
C THR A 406 -7.51 -10.69 -12.28
N PHE A 407 -7.61 -11.12 -11.01
CA PHE A 407 -6.49 -11.70 -10.28
C PHE A 407 -5.81 -12.85 -11.03
N THR A 408 -6.57 -13.79 -11.58
CA THR A 408 -6.01 -14.99 -12.22
C THR A 408 -5.34 -14.70 -13.56
N SER A 409 -5.78 -13.68 -14.30
CA SER A 409 -5.19 -13.28 -15.59
C SER A 409 -4.01 -12.31 -15.43
N VAL A 410 -3.96 -11.53 -14.35
CA VAL A 410 -2.90 -10.54 -14.09
C VAL A 410 -1.82 -11.07 -13.14
N ALA A 411 -2.15 -11.96 -12.19
CA ALA A 411 -1.21 -12.66 -11.33
C ALA A 411 -1.02 -14.12 -11.80
N LEU A 412 -0.19 -14.29 -12.83
CA LEU A 412 0.03 -15.57 -13.51
C LEU A 412 0.81 -16.56 -12.62
N VAL A 413 0.41 -17.83 -12.65
CA VAL A 413 1.13 -18.94 -11.97
C VAL A 413 2.42 -19.26 -12.74
N VAL A 414 3.50 -19.53 -12.01
CA VAL A 414 4.82 -19.88 -12.58
C VAL A 414 5.41 -21.14 -11.94
N PRO A 415 6.13 -21.96 -12.72
CA PRO A 415 6.97 -23.02 -12.16
C PRO A 415 8.18 -22.43 -11.42
N LEU A 416 8.73 -23.20 -10.49
CA LEU A 416 10.04 -22.94 -9.91
C LEU A 416 11.13 -23.68 -10.70
N ASP A 417 12.36 -23.16 -10.65
CA ASP A 417 13.55 -23.79 -11.18
C ASP A 417 14.05 -24.97 -10.31
N GLU A 418 15.09 -25.66 -10.79
CA GLU A 418 15.74 -26.78 -10.08
C GLU A 418 16.31 -26.40 -8.70
N ASN A 419 16.55 -25.10 -8.46
CA ASN A 419 17.01 -24.55 -7.18
C ASN A 419 15.84 -24.16 -6.26
N LEU A 420 14.60 -24.51 -6.65
CA LEU A 420 13.32 -24.18 -6.02
C LEU A 420 13.12 -22.66 -5.87
N SER A 421 13.50 -21.92 -6.91
CA SER A 421 13.43 -20.46 -6.98
C SER A 421 12.70 -20.00 -8.24
N TYR A 422 12.37 -18.71 -8.32
CA TYR A 422 11.96 -18.07 -9.57
C TYR A 422 12.97 -16.98 -9.93
N PHE A 423 13.79 -17.20 -10.96
CA PHE A 423 14.90 -16.32 -11.36
C PHE A 423 15.81 -15.93 -10.16
N GLY A 424 16.17 -16.91 -9.32
CA GLY A 424 16.99 -16.72 -8.12
C GLY A 424 16.22 -16.29 -6.87
N CYS A 425 14.97 -15.82 -6.99
CA CYS A 425 14.15 -15.46 -5.84
C CYS A 425 13.58 -16.72 -5.17
N LYS A 426 14.00 -16.99 -3.92
CA LYS A 426 13.58 -18.17 -3.12
C LYS A 426 12.49 -17.91 -2.07
N PHE A 427 12.18 -16.64 -1.79
CA PHE A 427 11.32 -16.21 -0.67
C PHE A 427 10.28 -15.17 -1.09
N CYS A 428 9.09 -15.25 -0.51
CA CYS A 428 8.00 -14.30 -0.70
C CYS A 428 8.16 -13.07 0.21
N LYS A 429 8.23 -11.86 -0.37
CA LYS A 429 8.43 -10.62 0.39
C LYS A 429 7.26 -10.18 1.31
N PHE A 430 6.11 -10.86 1.27
CA PHE A 430 4.97 -10.56 2.18
C PHE A 430 5.01 -11.35 3.49
N CYS A 431 5.48 -12.60 3.46
CA CYS A 431 5.49 -13.51 4.62
C CYS A 431 6.90 -13.99 5.02
N HIS A 432 7.91 -13.72 4.20
CA HIS A 432 9.29 -14.22 4.31
C HIS A 432 9.47 -15.75 4.23
N GLY A 433 8.38 -16.50 4.04
CA GLY A 433 8.43 -17.93 3.72
C GLY A 433 9.04 -18.22 2.36
N ASN A 434 9.61 -19.42 2.20
CA ASN A 434 10.13 -19.90 0.91
C ASN A 434 8.99 -20.34 -0.02
N PHE A 435 9.26 -20.43 -1.32
CA PHE A 435 8.27 -20.95 -2.30
C PHE A 435 8.08 -22.48 -2.25
N ILE A 436 8.87 -23.17 -1.43
CA ILE A 436 8.89 -24.62 -1.32
C ILE A 436 7.64 -25.11 -0.55
N ASN A 437 6.93 -26.06 -1.14
CA ASN A 437 5.68 -26.70 -0.66
C ASN A 437 4.35 -25.94 -0.85
N ASP A 438 4.33 -24.66 -1.27
CA ASP A 438 3.08 -23.89 -1.37
C ASP A 438 2.28 -24.18 -2.67
N GLY A 439 2.96 -24.55 -3.75
CA GLY A 439 2.34 -24.96 -5.02
C GLY A 439 1.79 -23.81 -5.89
N ASP A 440 1.27 -22.74 -5.29
CA ASP A 440 0.72 -21.56 -5.98
C ASP A 440 1.70 -20.38 -5.96
N THR A 441 2.84 -20.50 -6.67
CA THR A 441 3.75 -19.35 -6.87
C THR A 441 3.27 -18.52 -8.07
N ARG A 442 3.10 -17.21 -7.88
CA ARG A 442 2.58 -16.28 -8.89
C ARG A 442 3.48 -15.08 -9.11
N ILE A 443 3.56 -14.61 -10.35
CA ILE A 443 4.19 -13.35 -10.71
C ILE A 443 3.17 -12.23 -10.86
N LEU A 444 3.57 -11.02 -10.50
CA LEU A 444 2.90 -9.79 -10.94
C LEU A 444 3.39 -9.38 -12.35
N PRO A 445 2.69 -8.50 -13.09
CA PRO A 445 3.13 -8.00 -14.39
C PRO A 445 4.52 -7.34 -14.40
N CYS A 446 5.03 -6.89 -13.25
CA CYS A 446 6.43 -6.47 -13.10
C CYS A 446 7.44 -7.63 -12.97
N GLY A 447 7.08 -8.87 -13.30
CA GLY A 447 7.95 -10.06 -13.29
C GLY A 447 8.39 -10.57 -11.92
N HIS A 448 7.81 -10.07 -10.82
CA HIS A 448 8.24 -10.42 -9.46
C HIS A 448 7.31 -11.44 -8.80
N ALA A 449 7.90 -12.51 -8.24
CA ALA A 449 7.19 -13.66 -7.67
C ALA A 449 6.84 -13.53 -6.18
N TYR A 450 5.69 -14.12 -5.81
CA TYR A 450 5.16 -14.25 -4.45
C TYR A 450 4.33 -15.55 -4.35
N HIS A 451 3.96 -15.98 -3.14
CA HIS A 451 2.85 -16.92 -2.96
C HIS A 451 1.56 -16.26 -3.42
N GLY A 452 0.72 -16.95 -4.18
CA GLY A 452 -0.49 -16.36 -4.75
C GLY A 452 -1.49 -15.93 -3.68
N ARG A 453 -1.66 -16.73 -2.61
CA ARG A 453 -2.38 -16.29 -1.41
C ARG A 453 -1.86 -14.97 -0.85
N CYS A 454 -0.53 -14.78 -0.78
CA CYS A 454 0.05 -13.54 -0.27
C CYS A 454 -0.23 -12.33 -1.18
N ILE A 455 -0.31 -12.51 -2.52
CA ILE A 455 -0.75 -11.44 -3.42
C ILE A 455 -2.23 -11.15 -3.20
N TYR A 456 -3.08 -12.18 -3.15
CA TYR A 456 -4.54 -12.04 -3.02
C TYR A 456 -4.93 -11.31 -1.72
N GLU A 457 -4.41 -11.77 -0.58
CA GLU A 457 -4.64 -11.17 0.75
C GLU A 457 -4.22 -9.69 0.81
N ASN A 458 -3.11 -9.32 0.15
CA ASN A 458 -2.61 -7.94 0.21
C ASN A 458 -3.21 -7.02 -0.87
N MET A 459 -3.32 -7.46 -2.12
CA MET A 459 -3.73 -6.61 -3.24
C MET A 459 -5.23 -6.62 -3.51
N VAL A 460 -5.91 -7.76 -3.31
CA VAL A 460 -7.36 -7.87 -3.48
C VAL A 460 -8.07 -7.55 -2.16
N VAL A 461 -7.79 -8.29 -1.08
CA VAL A 461 -8.54 -8.16 0.19
C VAL A 461 -8.17 -6.87 0.94
N ARG A 462 -6.88 -6.57 1.11
CA ARG A 462 -6.41 -5.38 1.85
C ARG A 462 -6.22 -4.12 0.98
N ASN A 463 -6.52 -4.21 -0.32
CA ASN A 463 -6.35 -3.12 -1.31
C ASN A 463 -4.95 -2.48 -1.36
N ARG A 464 -3.89 -3.19 -0.93
CA ARG A 464 -2.49 -2.74 -0.95
C ARG A 464 -1.81 -3.12 -2.26
N LYS A 465 -2.33 -2.59 -3.37
CA LYS A 465 -1.93 -2.88 -4.76
C LYS A 465 -0.54 -2.35 -5.14
N LYS A 466 0.52 -2.84 -4.48
CA LYS A 466 1.91 -2.40 -4.67
C LYS A 466 2.92 -3.53 -4.54
N CYS A 467 3.82 -3.68 -5.52
CA CYS A 467 4.94 -4.63 -5.45
C CYS A 467 5.98 -4.19 -4.42
N LEU A 468 6.37 -5.09 -3.51
CA LEU A 468 7.40 -4.87 -2.49
C LEU A 468 8.86 -5.04 -2.99
N TYR A 469 9.07 -5.42 -4.25
CA TYR A 469 10.41 -5.42 -4.87
C TYR A 469 10.68 -4.11 -5.61
N CYS A 470 9.90 -3.80 -6.65
CA CYS A 470 10.13 -2.65 -7.53
C CYS A 470 9.28 -1.41 -7.20
N ASN A 471 8.45 -1.44 -6.16
CA ASN A 471 7.51 -0.37 -5.78
C ASN A 471 6.40 -0.03 -6.80
N LYS A 472 6.30 -0.70 -7.97
CA LYS A 472 5.20 -0.51 -8.95
C LYS A 472 3.83 -0.66 -8.25
N LYS A 473 2.93 0.29 -8.52
CA LYS A 473 1.51 0.26 -8.12
C LYS A 473 0.66 -0.38 -9.24
N TYR A 474 -0.48 -0.94 -8.85
CA TYR A 474 -1.46 -1.57 -9.74
C TYR A 474 -2.85 -0.97 -9.49
N SER A 475 -3.75 -1.11 -10.48
CA SER A 475 -5.08 -0.47 -10.49
C SER A 475 -6.14 -1.29 -9.77
#